data_AF-A0A7W1UZW2-F1
#
_entry.id   AF-A0A7W1UZW2-F1
#
_cell.length_a   1.000
_cell.length_b   1.000
_cell.length_c   1.000
_cell.angle_alpha   90.00
_cell.angle_beta   90.00
_cell.angle_gamma   90.00
#
_symmetry.space_group_name_H-M   'P 1'
#
loop_
_entity.id
_entity.type
_entity.pdbx_description
1 polymer ?
#
loop_
_entity_poly.entity_id
_entity_poly.type
_entity_poly.pdbx_seq_one_letter_code
_entity_poly.pdbx_strand_id
1 'polypeptide(L)'
;MIKGTLESVPFVFWHNFEEDVEINFEDSNTDIVIESNGDSILINFDLSFLFNTSTIDLSSTTDGNGDGIIEISPNDTDGNNALANTIKNLTKEGIDLLDD
;
A
#
# COMPACT_ATOMS: atom_id res chain seq x y z
N MET A 1 -4.18 -4.76 -5.85
CA MET A 1 -3.81 -4.35 -7.23
C MET A 1 -4.33 -2.94 -7.46
N ILE A 2 -3.48 -2.04 -7.96
CA ILE A 2 -3.80 -0.64 -8.25
C ILE A 2 -3.52 -0.40 -9.73
N LYS A 3 -4.36 0.39 -10.39
CA LYS A 3 -4.27 0.70 -11.82
C LYS A 3 -4.39 2.20 -12.05
N GLY A 4 -3.70 2.70 -13.05
CA GLY A 4 -3.80 4.10 -13.45
C GLY A 4 -3.08 4.38 -14.75
N THR A 5 -2.73 5.64 -14.94
CA THR A 5 -2.03 6.13 -16.14
C THR A 5 -0.89 7.04 -15.73
N LEU A 6 0.31 6.77 -16.23
CA LEU A 6 1.49 7.62 -16.11
C LEU A 6 1.79 8.20 -17.50
N GLU A 7 1.71 9.52 -17.66
CA GLU A 7 1.99 10.20 -18.94
C GLU A 7 1.27 9.60 -20.17
N SER A 8 0.03 9.14 -19.99
CA SER A 8 -0.81 8.43 -21.00
C SER A 8 -0.51 6.94 -21.21
N VAL A 9 0.50 6.37 -20.54
CA VAL A 9 0.79 4.93 -20.54
C VAL A 9 0.05 4.28 -19.36
N PRO A 10 -0.75 3.21 -19.57
CA PRO A 10 -1.39 2.51 -18.46
C PRO A 10 -0.34 1.85 -17.57
N PHE A 11 -0.56 1.85 -16.26
CA PHE A 11 0.27 1.10 -15.33
C PHE A 11 -0.56 0.18 -14.43
N VAL A 12 0.08 -0.89 -13.97
CA VAL A 12 -0.43 -1.83 -12.97
C VAL A 12 0.60 -1.98 -11.85
N PHE A 13 0.18 -1.66 -10.63
CA PHE A 13 0.93 -1.98 -9.42
C PHE A 13 0.27 -3.16 -8.68
N TRP A 14 1.08 -4.13 -8.29
CA TRP A 14 0.69 -5.12 -7.29
C TRP A 14 1.90 -5.56 -6.47
N HIS A 15 1.64 -5.88 -5.22
CA HIS A 15 2.62 -6.49 -4.32
C HIS A 15 1.88 -7.49 -3.43
N ASN A 16 2.60 -8.51 -2.97
CA ASN A 16 2.12 -9.47 -1.98
C ASN A 16 3.01 -9.39 -0.75
N PHE A 17 2.41 -8.98 0.36
CA PHE A 17 3.05 -8.98 1.66
C PHE A 17 2.00 -9.26 2.74
N GLU A 18 2.49 -9.72 3.88
CA GLU A 18 1.71 -9.88 5.10
C GLU A 18 2.24 -8.87 6.12
N GLU A 19 1.31 -8.30 6.90
CA GLU A 19 1.57 -7.52 8.09
C GLU A 19 0.53 -7.82 9.15
N ASP A 20 0.96 -7.79 10.40
CA ASP A 20 0.08 -7.88 11.55
C ASP A 20 -0.32 -6.46 11.97
N VAL A 21 -1.60 -6.27 12.27
CA VAL A 21 -2.14 -4.99 12.76
C VAL A 21 -2.53 -5.23 14.21
N GLU A 22 -1.83 -4.58 15.13
CA GLU A 22 -2.17 -4.61 16.54
C GLU A 22 -3.07 -3.40 16.88
N ILE A 23 -3.92 -3.58 17.89
CA ILE A 23 -4.68 -2.48 18.48
C ILE A 23 -4.37 -2.58 19.96
N ASN A 24 -3.45 -1.73 20.43
CA ASN A 24 -3.08 -1.68 21.82
C ASN A 24 -3.82 -0.53 22.53
N PHE A 25 -4.27 -0.77 23.76
CA PHE A 25 -4.90 0.24 24.61
C PHE A 25 -4.01 0.49 25.81
N GLU A 26 -3.43 1.68 25.89
CA GLU A 26 -2.60 2.09 27.03
C GLU A 26 -3.44 2.35 28.30
N ASP A 27 -4.75 2.59 28.15
CA ASP A 27 -5.71 2.74 29.26
C ASP A 27 -6.79 1.66 29.20
N SER A 28 -6.82 0.79 30.20
CA SER A 28 -7.83 -0.26 30.39
C SER A 28 -9.30 0.25 30.40
N ASN A 29 -9.53 1.55 30.59
CA ASN A 29 -10.87 2.16 30.46
C ASN A 29 -11.29 2.42 29.00
N THR A 30 -10.37 2.28 28.05
CA THR A 30 -10.59 2.43 26.60
C THR A 30 -10.59 1.10 25.84
N ASP A 31 -10.40 -0.01 26.55
CA ASP A 31 -10.45 -1.36 25.99
C ASP A 31 -11.75 -1.58 25.21
N ILE A 32 -11.62 -2.08 23.98
CA ILE A 32 -12.76 -2.57 23.23
C ILE A 32 -13.14 -3.95 23.74
N VAL A 33 -14.26 -4.03 24.46
CA VAL A 33 -14.89 -5.30 24.84
C VAL A 33 -15.85 -5.70 23.72
N ILE A 34 -15.52 -6.75 22.97
CA ILE A 34 -16.43 -7.31 21.97
C ILE A 34 -17.39 -8.29 22.67
N GLU A 35 -18.62 -7.87 22.90
CA GLU A 35 -19.67 -8.73 23.42
C GLU A 35 -20.42 -9.45 22.28
N SER A 36 -21.10 -10.57 22.57
CA SER A 36 -21.78 -11.42 21.58
C SER A 36 -23.09 -10.84 21.03
N ASN A 37 -23.21 -9.52 21.03
CA ASN A 37 -24.40 -8.72 20.73
C ASN A 37 -24.26 -7.90 19.43
N GLY A 38 -23.19 -8.11 18.66
CA GLY A 38 -23.06 -7.59 17.29
C GLY A 38 -22.09 -6.42 17.14
N ASP A 39 -21.20 -6.22 18.10
CA ASP A 39 -20.13 -5.23 17.98
C ASP A 39 -19.13 -5.66 16.88
N SER A 40 -18.71 -4.69 16.07
CA SER A 40 -17.74 -4.91 14.98
C SER A 40 -16.72 -3.79 14.96
N ILE A 41 -15.46 -4.16 14.68
CA ILE A 41 -14.38 -3.20 14.46
C ILE A 41 -14.22 -3.03 12.95
N LEU A 42 -14.32 -1.79 12.48
CA LEU A 42 -13.98 -1.41 11.11
C LEU A 42 -12.61 -0.73 11.12
N ILE A 43 -11.60 -1.40 10.58
CA ILE A 43 -10.28 -0.81 10.33
C ILE A 43 -10.28 -0.28 8.90
N ASN A 44 -10.01 1.02 8.74
CA ASN A 44 -9.96 1.67 7.44
C ASN A 44 -8.56 2.20 7.18
N PHE A 45 -7.89 1.69 6.15
CA PHE A 45 -6.60 2.18 5.69
C PHE A 45 -6.79 3.16 4.54
N ASP A 46 -6.49 4.43 4.78
CA ASP A 46 -6.42 5.42 3.70
C ASP A 46 -5.03 5.38 3.06
N LEU A 47 -4.94 4.73 1.90
CA LEU A 47 -3.69 4.61 1.13
C LEU A 47 -3.53 5.72 0.07
N SER A 48 -4.36 6.76 0.09
CA SER A 48 -4.27 7.86 -0.87
C SER A 48 -2.94 8.61 -0.78
N PHE A 49 -2.30 8.62 0.40
CA PHE A 49 -1.00 9.27 0.63
C PHE A 49 0.13 8.72 -0.24
N LEU A 50 0.04 7.44 -0.63
CA LEU A 50 1.03 6.79 -1.51
C LEU A 50 1.13 7.55 -2.83
N PHE A 51 -0.01 8.01 -3.38
CA PHE A 51 -0.06 8.65 -4.70
C PHE A 51 0.13 10.17 -4.64
N ASN A 52 0.55 10.70 -3.50
CA ASN A 52 1.07 12.06 -3.46
C ASN A 52 2.45 12.06 -4.16
N THR A 53 2.61 12.92 -5.16
CA THR A 53 3.81 12.98 -6.02
C THR A 53 5.09 13.35 -5.27
N SER A 54 4.98 13.81 -4.02
CA SER A 54 6.13 14.03 -3.13
C SER A 54 6.63 12.77 -2.43
N THR A 55 5.83 11.69 -2.39
CA THR A 55 6.12 10.48 -1.62
C THR A 55 6.71 9.37 -2.47
N ILE A 56 6.21 9.18 -3.69
CA ILE A 56 6.70 8.17 -4.64
C ILE A 56 7.23 8.89 -5.88
N ASP A 57 8.51 8.67 -6.18
CA ASP A 57 9.10 9.08 -7.45
C ASP A 57 8.76 8.05 -8.55
N LEU A 58 7.93 8.46 -9.50
CA LEU A 58 7.56 7.67 -10.68
C LEU A 58 8.34 8.06 -11.94
N SER A 59 9.26 9.03 -11.86
CA SER A 59 9.97 9.57 -13.03
C SER A 59 10.91 8.56 -13.68
N SER A 60 11.37 7.55 -12.93
CA SER A 60 12.23 6.48 -13.43
C SER A 60 11.46 5.22 -13.83
N THR A 61 10.13 5.23 -13.80
CA THR A 61 9.33 4.05 -14.12
C THR A 61 9.32 3.81 -15.62
N THR A 62 9.52 2.56 -16.05
CA THR A 62 9.64 2.22 -17.46
C THR A 62 8.70 1.09 -17.86
N ASP A 63 8.25 1.08 -19.12
CA ASP A 63 7.76 -0.10 -19.82
C ASP A 63 9.00 -0.77 -20.45
N GLY A 64 9.63 -1.65 -19.69
CA GLY A 64 10.92 -2.24 -20.02
C GLY A 64 10.82 -3.37 -21.03
N ASN A 65 9.67 -4.03 -21.12
CA ASN A 65 9.39 -5.07 -22.09
C ASN A 65 8.77 -4.53 -23.40
N GLY A 66 8.24 -3.30 -23.40
CA GLY A 66 7.67 -2.59 -24.54
C GLY A 66 6.26 -3.06 -24.94
N ASP A 67 5.49 -3.64 -24.05
CA ASP A 67 4.15 -4.19 -24.33
C ASP A 67 3.00 -3.17 -24.20
N GLY A 68 3.33 -1.95 -23.76
CA GLY A 68 2.40 -0.84 -23.60
C GLY A 68 1.73 -0.76 -22.23
N ILE A 69 2.14 -1.58 -21.26
CA ILE A 69 1.69 -1.52 -19.86
C ILE A 69 2.91 -1.45 -18.95
N ILE A 70 2.96 -0.42 -18.10
CA ILE A 70 4.00 -0.33 -17.06
C ILE A 70 3.61 -1.23 -15.89
N GLU A 71 4.45 -2.20 -15.58
CA GLU A 71 4.26 -3.21 -14.55
C GLU A 71 5.18 -2.89 -13.38
N ILE A 72 4.59 -2.66 -12.20
CA ILE A 72 5.32 -2.36 -10.97
C ILE A 72 5.00 -3.46 -9.98
N SER A 73 5.85 -4.48 -9.88
CA SER A 73 5.58 -5.62 -9.01
C SER A 73 6.82 -6.39 -8.57
N PRO A 74 6.71 -7.30 -7.57
CA PRO A 74 7.81 -8.19 -7.21
C PRO A 74 8.34 -9.05 -8.37
N ASN A 75 7.47 -9.36 -9.33
CA ASN A 75 7.75 -10.19 -10.49
C ASN A 75 7.41 -9.44 -11.79
N ASP A 76 7.88 -8.21 -11.94
CA ASP A 76 7.71 -7.44 -13.18
C ASP A 76 8.79 -7.76 -14.23
N THR A 77 8.42 -7.60 -15.51
CA THR A 77 9.35 -7.73 -16.63
C THR A 77 9.95 -6.40 -17.10
N ASP A 78 9.52 -5.31 -16.46
CA ASP A 78 9.86 -3.95 -16.84
C ASP A 78 11.08 -3.36 -16.11
N GLY A 79 11.50 -3.99 -15.01
CA GLY A 79 12.61 -3.52 -14.18
C GLY A 79 12.18 -2.57 -13.06
N ASN A 80 10.90 -2.54 -12.70
CA ASN A 80 10.35 -1.63 -11.67
C ASN A 80 10.31 -2.27 -10.27
N ASN A 81 10.97 -3.41 -10.04
CA ASN A 81 10.83 -4.17 -8.78
C ASN A 81 11.31 -3.38 -7.56
N ALA A 82 12.33 -2.52 -7.73
CA ALA A 82 12.82 -1.65 -6.67
C ALA A 82 11.75 -0.64 -6.23
N LEU A 83 11.07 -0.02 -7.20
CA LEU A 83 9.91 0.84 -6.94
C LEU A 83 8.80 0.05 -6.24
N ALA A 84 8.49 -1.17 -6.71
CA ALA A 84 7.48 -2.01 -6.08
C ALA A 84 7.77 -2.25 -4.58
N ASN A 85 9.04 -2.46 -4.22
CA ASN A 85 9.46 -2.61 -2.83
C ASN A 85 9.38 -1.31 -2.01
N THR A 86 9.67 -0.16 -2.62
CA THR A 86 9.48 1.15 -1.98
C THR A 86 8.01 1.39 -1.66
N ILE A 87 7.11 1.16 -2.62
CA ILE A 87 5.66 1.32 -2.41
C ILE A 87 5.17 0.38 -1.30
N LYS A 88 5.64 -0.87 -1.29
CA LYS A 88 5.35 -1.84 -0.23
C LYS A 88 5.78 -1.32 1.14
N ASN A 89 7.01 -0.83 1.29
CA ASN A 89 7.50 -0.32 2.57
C ASN A 89 6.70 0.91 3.04
N LEU A 90 6.42 1.87 2.15
CA LEU A 90 5.57 3.03 2.48
C LEU A 90 4.17 2.61 2.91
N THR A 91 3.60 1.57 2.27
CA THR A 91 2.30 1.02 2.67
C THR A 91 2.36 0.46 4.09
N LYS A 92 3.43 -0.26 4.44
CA LYS A 92 3.64 -0.79 5.80
C LYS A 92 3.79 0.35 6.83
N GLU A 93 4.62 1.35 6.53
CA GLU A 93 4.79 2.52 7.39
C GLU A 93 3.47 3.28 7.63
N GLY A 94 2.62 3.40 6.60
CA GLY A 94 1.30 4.03 6.74
C GLY A 94 0.30 3.19 7.54
N ILE A 95 0.49 1.87 7.62
CA ILE A 95 -0.27 0.98 8.49
C ILE A 95 0.24 1.09 9.93
N ASP A 96 1.57 1.05 10.13
CA ASP A 96 2.22 1.13 11.45
C ASP A 96 1.96 2.47 12.14
N LEU A 97 1.93 3.60 11.41
CA LEU A 97 1.65 4.92 12.00
C LEU A 97 0.26 5.05 12.65
N LEU A 98 -0.66 4.10 12.41
CA LEU A 98 -1.97 4.06 13.06
C LEU A 98 -1.93 3.36 14.42
N ASP A 99 -0.78 2.78 14.81
CA ASP A 99 -0.57 2.05 16.07
C ASP A 99 0.08 2.92 17.17
N ASP A 100 0.57 4.13 16.83
CA ASP A 100 1.12 5.15 17.77
C ASP A 100 0.07 6.20 18.19
#